data_AF-A0A2M7QMC2-F1
#
_entry.id   AF-A0A2M7QMC2-F1
#
_cell.length_a   1.000
_cell.length_b   1.000
_cell.length_c   1.000
_cell.angle_alpha   90.00
_cell.angle_beta   90.00
_cell.angle_gamma   90.00
#
_symmetry.space_group_name_H-M   'P 1'
#
loop_
_entity.id
_entity.type
_entity.pdbx_description
1 polymer ?
#
loop_
_entity_poly.entity_id
_entity_poly.type
_entity_poly.pdbx_seq_one_letter_code
_entity_poly.pdbx_strand_id
1 'polypeptide(L)'
;PRYTPLSKRQDRPSAIAWLVRYHPELTDGAISKLVGTTKTTIESVRSKSHWNSPNIRPVDPVALGLCKQTELDEAVKIASAKKARESGEPVLTDEEKLRLMSTEQSLASAREPRLPSSMTGLENFTLTDASDRGEDPRGPALDPDALFNLPRGEADEDDDEDSLDPRDRR
;
A
#
# COMPACT_ATOMS: atom_id res chain seq x y z
N PRO A 1 -17.44 18.11 -23.84
CA PRO A 1 -16.53 18.50 -22.74
C PRO A 1 -17.35 18.80 -21.47
N ARG A 2 -17.22 18.01 -20.40
CA ARG A 2 -17.89 18.30 -19.12
C ARG A 2 -17.22 19.50 -18.47
N TYR A 3 -18.00 20.52 -18.13
CA TYR A 3 -17.48 21.67 -17.40
C TYR A 3 -17.36 21.33 -15.92
N THR A 4 -16.15 21.32 -15.40
CA THR A 4 -15.87 21.12 -13.98
C THR A 4 -15.97 22.47 -13.26
N PRO A 5 -16.86 22.61 -12.25
CA PRO A 5 -17.08 23.88 -11.55
C PRO A 5 -15.81 24.35 -10.82
N LEU A 6 -15.69 25.66 -10.61
CA LEU A 6 -14.51 26.32 -10.01
C LEU A 6 -14.10 25.69 -8.67
N SER A 7 -15.06 25.29 -7.83
CA SER A 7 -14.80 24.65 -6.54
C SER A 7 -13.99 23.35 -6.66
N LYS A 8 -14.27 22.55 -7.71
CA LYS A 8 -13.59 21.27 -7.96
C LYS A 8 -12.27 21.43 -8.71
N ARG A 9 -11.84 22.67 -9.00
CA ARG A 9 -10.63 22.94 -9.79
C ARG A 9 -9.34 22.70 -9.01
N GLN A 10 -9.38 22.92 -7.70
CA GLN A 10 -8.27 22.68 -6.77
C GLN A 10 -8.00 21.17 -6.59
N ASP A 11 -9.00 20.33 -6.83
CA ASP A 11 -8.87 18.86 -6.72
C ASP A 11 -8.35 18.20 -8.01
N ARG A 12 -8.29 18.95 -9.13
CA ARG A 12 -7.81 18.39 -10.41
C ARG A 12 -6.35 17.93 -10.36
N PRO A 13 -5.39 18.68 -9.76
CA PRO A 13 -4.02 18.20 -9.60
C PRO A 13 -3.92 16.91 -8.77
N SER A 14 -4.76 16.79 -7.74
CA SER A 14 -4.88 15.59 -6.90
C SER A 14 -5.37 14.36 -7.68
N ALA A 15 -6.39 14.55 -8.52
CA ALA A 15 -6.89 13.54 -9.46
C ALA A 15 -5.83 13.09 -10.48
N ILE A 16 -5.10 14.05 -11.06
CA ILE A 16 -4.04 13.76 -12.04
C ILE A 16 -2.90 12.99 -11.37
N ALA A 17 -2.49 13.40 -10.16
CA ALA A 17 -1.44 12.72 -9.42
C ALA A 17 -1.81 11.26 -9.10
N TRP A 18 -3.09 10.97 -8.83
CA TRP A 18 -3.57 9.62 -8.64
C TRP A 18 -3.49 8.79 -9.93
N LEU A 19 -4.00 9.32 -11.05
CA LEU A 19 -3.96 8.64 -12.34
C LEU A 19 -2.53 8.32 -12.78
N VAL A 20 -1.60 9.28 -12.65
CA VAL A 20 -0.19 9.08 -13.02
C VAL A 20 0.49 8.02 -12.13
N ARG A 21 0.08 7.90 -10.86
CA ARG A 21 0.67 6.96 -9.89
C ARG A 21 0.13 5.54 -10.04
N TYR A 22 -1.18 5.39 -10.18
CA TYR A 22 -1.85 4.08 -10.16
C TYR A 22 -2.14 3.53 -11.56
N HIS A 23 -2.22 4.41 -12.57
CA HIS A 23 -2.55 4.04 -13.94
C HIS A 23 -1.56 4.64 -14.96
N PRO A 24 -0.27 4.24 -14.91
CA PRO A 24 0.74 4.70 -15.88
C PRO A 24 0.46 4.23 -17.32
N GLU A 25 -0.46 3.28 -17.52
CA GLU A 25 -0.95 2.88 -18.83
C GLU A 25 -1.81 3.96 -19.52
N LEU A 26 -2.42 4.87 -18.76
CA LEU A 26 -3.22 5.94 -19.35
C LEU A 26 -2.36 6.99 -20.05
N THR A 27 -2.64 7.20 -21.33
CA THR A 27 -2.05 8.32 -22.09
C THR A 27 -2.53 9.67 -21.57
N ASP A 28 -1.70 10.71 -21.68
CA ASP A 28 -2.05 12.08 -21.26
C ASP A 28 -3.28 12.62 -22.00
N GLY A 29 -3.52 12.15 -23.22
CA GLY A 29 -4.72 12.45 -23.99
C GLY A 29 -6.00 11.85 -23.38
N ALA A 30 -5.92 10.68 -22.77
CA ALA A 30 -7.04 10.08 -22.04
C ALA A 30 -7.29 10.82 -20.71
N ILE A 31 -6.23 11.12 -19.95
CA ILE A 31 -6.32 11.88 -18.69
C ILE A 31 -6.95 13.27 -18.93
N SER A 32 -6.55 13.96 -20.00
CA SER A 32 -7.12 15.25 -20.39
C SER A 32 -8.63 15.17 -20.65
N LYS A 33 -9.10 14.09 -21.27
CA LYS A 33 -10.54 13.87 -21.55
C LYS A 33 -11.34 13.50 -20.30
N LEU A 34 -10.77 12.68 -19.40
CA LEU A 34 -11.45 12.23 -18.18
C LEU A 34 -11.62 13.36 -17.16
N VAL A 35 -10.54 14.09 -16.88
CA VAL A 35 -10.52 15.12 -15.83
C VAL A 35 -10.98 16.49 -16.36
N GLY A 36 -10.94 16.70 -17.68
CA GLY A 36 -11.22 17.99 -18.29
C GLY A 36 -10.13 19.02 -18.02
N THR A 37 -8.87 18.59 -18.14
CA THR A 37 -7.67 19.41 -17.88
C THR A 37 -6.80 19.51 -19.13
N THR A 38 -5.80 20.39 -19.13
CA THR A 38 -4.83 20.53 -20.23
C THR A 38 -3.63 19.61 -20.05
N LYS A 39 -3.00 19.21 -21.16
CA LYS A 39 -1.75 18.43 -21.15
C LYS A 39 -0.63 19.14 -20.39
N THR A 40 -0.52 20.46 -20.54
CA THR A 40 0.44 21.29 -19.79
C THR A 40 0.29 21.18 -18.27
N THR A 41 -0.95 21.08 -17.78
CA THR A 41 -1.22 20.88 -16.36
C THR A 41 -0.81 19.47 -15.92
N ILE A 42 -1.06 18.46 -16.76
CA ILE A 42 -0.67 17.07 -16.49
C ILE A 42 0.86 16.95 -16.37
N GLU A 43 1.59 17.55 -17.32
CA GLU A 43 3.06 17.61 -17.32
C GLU A 43 3.59 18.36 -16.08
N SER A 44 2.97 19.48 -15.71
CA SER A 44 3.34 20.24 -14.50
C SER A 44 3.17 19.42 -13.22
N VAL A 45 2.13 18.59 -13.14
CA VAL A 45 1.90 17.70 -11.98
C VAL A 45 2.90 16.53 -11.99
N ARG A 46 3.19 15.94 -13.16
CA ARG A 46 4.18 14.85 -13.30
C ARG A 46 5.59 15.31 -12.94
N SER A 47 5.97 16.48 -13.42
CA SER A 47 7.26 17.12 -13.11
C SER A 47 7.31 17.76 -11.72
N LYS A 48 6.20 17.74 -10.96
CA LYS A 48 6.06 18.42 -9.66
C LYS A 48 6.38 19.93 -9.71
N SER A 49 6.20 20.54 -10.89
CA SER A 49 6.38 21.97 -11.15
C SER A 49 5.08 22.77 -10.98
N HIS A 50 3.98 22.11 -10.60
CA HIS A 50 2.76 22.84 -10.26
C HIS A 50 3.00 23.73 -9.03
N TRP A 51 2.50 24.97 -9.05
CA TRP A 51 2.69 25.93 -7.95
C TRP A 51 2.27 25.39 -6.58
N ASN A 52 1.28 24.48 -6.53
CA ASN A 52 0.80 23.84 -5.32
C ASN A 52 1.34 22.41 -5.11
N SER A 53 2.41 22.00 -5.79
CA SER A 53 2.92 20.62 -5.74
C SER A 53 3.14 20.04 -4.33
N PRO A 54 3.58 20.82 -3.31
CA PRO A 54 3.77 20.30 -1.95
C PRO A 54 2.48 19.79 -1.29
N ASN A 55 1.32 20.35 -1.66
CA ASN A 55 0.04 20.02 -1.04
C ASN A 55 -0.81 19.04 -1.86
N ILE A 56 -0.34 18.63 -3.05
CA ILE A 56 -1.07 17.68 -3.90
C ILE A 56 -1.02 16.30 -3.25
N ARG A 57 -2.21 15.76 -2.94
CA ARG A 57 -2.36 14.37 -2.49
C ARG A 57 -3.03 13.56 -3.60
N PRO A 58 -2.56 12.35 -3.92
CA PRO A 58 -3.23 11.51 -4.91
C PRO A 58 -4.61 11.10 -4.38
N VAL A 59 -5.67 11.54 -5.04
CA VAL A 59 -7.07 11.17 -4.72
C VAL A 59 -7.75 10.68 -5.98
N ASP A 60 -8.58 9.64 -5.86
CA ASP A 60 -9.30 9.03 -6.97
C ASP A 60 -10.23 10.06 -7.68
N PRO A 61 -10.14 10.22 -9.01
CA PRO A 61 -11.00 11.13 -9.77
C PRO A 61 -12.51 10.78 -9.70
N VAL A 62 -12.89 9.51 -9.44
CA VAL A 62 -14.28 9.10 -9.25
C VAL A 62 -14.80 9.57 -7.90
N ALA A 63 -13.99 9.43 -6.83
CA ALA A 63 -14.33 9.93 -5.50
C ALA A 63 -14.51 11.46 -5.47
N LEU A 64 -13.73 12.18 -6.27
CA LEU A 64 -13.87 13.62 -6.48
C LEU A 64 -15.08 14.00 -7.38
N GLY A 65 -15.72 13.00 -7.98
CA GLY A 65 -16.83 13.17 -8.93
C GLY A 65 -16.43 13.96 -10.17
N LEU A 66 -15.20 13.74 -10.67
CA LEU A 66 -14.67 14.32 -11.90
C LEU A 66 -14.91 13.41 -13.09
N CYS A 67 -14.79 12.09 -12.91
CA CYS A 67 -15.17 11.08 -13.88
C CYS A 67 -16.21 10.12 -13.29
N LYS A 68 -16.89 9.37 -14.17
CA LYS A 68 -17.71 8.23 -13.76
C LYS A 68 -16.85 6.97 -13.69
N GLN A 69 -17.23 6.03 -12.84
CA GLN A 69 -16.57 4.71 -12.76
C GLN A 69 -16.48 4.05 -14.14
N THR A 70 -17.58 4.06 -14.90
CA THR A 70 -17.64 3.49 -16.25
C THR A 70 -16.63 4.11 -17.21
N GLU A 71 -16.45 5.43 -17.15
CA GLU A 71 -15.52 6.16 -18.02
C GLU A 71 -14.06 5.87 -17.66
N LEU A 72 -13.76 5.70 -16.37
CA LEU A 72 -12.43 5.28 -15.91
C LEU A 72 -12.11 3.86 -16.39
N ASP A 73 -13.03 2.93 -16.19
CA ASP A 73 -12.85 1.52 -16.57
C ASP A 73 -12.68 1.36 -18.09
N GLU A 74 -13.45 2.11 -18.91
CA GLU A 74 -13.30 2.14 -20.36
C GLU A 74 -11.94 2.70 -20.79
N ALA A 75 -11.49 3.79 -20.16
CA ALA A 75 -10.21 4.39 -20.48
C ALA A 75 -9.04 3.47 -20.15
N VAL A 76 -9.11 2.75 -19.01
CA VAL A 76 -8.12 1.74 -18.62
C VAL A 76 -8.09 0.59 -19.63
N LYS A 77 -9.25 0.07 -20.04
CA LYS A 77 -9.34 -1.01 -21.06
C LYS A 77 -8.73 -0.59 -22.41
N ILE A 78 -9.02 0.63 -22.87
CA ILE A 78 -8.46 1.14 -24.12
C ILE A 78 -6.94 1.36 -23.99
N ALA A 79 -6.50 1.88 -22.85
CA ALA A 79 -5.10 2.13 -22.55
C ALA A 79 -4.28 0.82 -22.45
N SER A 80 -4.79 -0.18 -21.75
CA SER A 80 -4.14 -1.49 -21.63
C SER A 80 -4.05 -2.20 -22.97
N ALA A 81 -5.12 -2.17 -23.78
CA ALA A 81 -5.12 -2.74 -25.13
C ALA A 81 -4.15 -2.03 -26.07
N LYS A 82 -4.01 -0.70 -25.97
CA LYS A 82 -3.02 0.06 -26.74
C LYS A 82 -1.59 -0.24 -26.31
N LYS A 83 -1.34 -0.26 -25.00
CA LYS A 83 -0.02 -0.59 -24.46
C LYS A 83 0.38 -2.00 -24.88
N ALA A 84 -0.52 -2.98 -24.80
CA ALA A 84 -0.28 -4.35 -25.28
C ALA A 84 0.09 -4.43 -26.76
N ARG A 85 -0.50 -3.56 -27.60
CA ARG A 85 -0.17 -3.48 -29.03
C ARG A 85 1.16 -2.79 -29.29
N GLU A 86 1.50 -1.76 -28.51
CA GLU A 86 2.72 -0.96 -28.68
C GLU A 86 3.94 -1.61 -28.05
N SER A 87 3.79 -2.36 -26.96
CA SER A 87 4.92 -2.99 -26.26
C SER A 87 5.49 -4.21 -26.98
N GLY A 88 4.76 -4.83 -27.92
CA GLY A 88 5.23 -6.00 -28.68
C GLY A 88 5.50 -7.26 -27.84
N GLU A 89 5.60 -7.15 -26.51
CA GLU A 89 5.55 -8.26 -25.57
C GLU A 89 4.13 -8.80 -25.50
N PRO A 90 3.95 -10.13 -25.59
CA PRO A 90 2.66 -10.75 -25.32
C PRO A 90 2.33 -10.46 -23.87
N VAL A 91 1.41 -9.51 -23.66
CA VAL A 91 0.72 -9.39 -22.38
C VAL A 91 0.05 -10.75 -22.19
N LEU A 92 0.62 -11.57 -21.32
CA LEU A 92 0.04 -12.84 -20.94
C LEU A 92 -1.45 -12.58 -20.72
N THR A 93 -2.26 -13.23 -21.53
CA THR A 93 -3.70 -13.29 -21.32
C THR A 93 -3.94 -13.80 -19.89
N ASP A 94 -5.06 -13.45 -19.24
CA ASP A 94 -5.33 -13.89 -17.86
C ASP A 94 -5.15 -15.42 -17.71
N GLU A 95 -5.42 -16.16 -18.78
CA GLU A 95 -5.23 -17.60 -18.92
C GLU A 95 -3.75 -18.03 -18.82
N GLU A 96 -2.85 -17.26 -19.41
CA GLU A 96 -1.40 -17.49 -19.34
C GLU A 96 -0.83 -17.04 -17.99
N LYS A 97 -1.35 -15.94 -17.40
CA LYS A 97 -0.98 -15.56 -16.02
C LYS A 97 -1.42 -16.61 -15.00
N LEU A 98 -2.60 -17.20 -15.20
CA LEU A 98 -3.09 -18.31 -14.38
C LEU A 98 -2.25 -19.58 -14.58
N ARG A 99 -1.82 -19.86 -15.81
CA ARG A 99 -0.90 -20.98 -16.13
C ARG A 99 0.51 -20.79 -15.57
N LEU A 100 1.07 -19.57 -15.58
CA LEU A 100 2.41 -19.30 -15.05
C LEU A 100 2.47 -19.39 -13.51
N MET A 101 1.34 -19.31 -12.81
CA MET A 101 1.23 -19.58 -11.37
C MET A 101 0.88 -21.05 -11.06
N SER A 102 0.95 -21.96 -12.04
CA SER A 102 0.72 -23.39 -11.78
C SER A 102 1.92 -24.02 -11.08
N THR A 103 1.67 -24.49 -9.85
CA THR A 103 2.62 -25.18 -8.96
C THR A 103 3.39 -26.32 -9.63
N GLU A 104 2.85 -26.93 -10.69
CA GLU A 104 3.45 -28.04 -11.41
C GLU A 104 4.68 -27.62 -12.23
N GLN A 105 4.72 -26.39 -12.77
CA GLN A 105 5.84 -25.94 -13.60
C GLN A 105 7.03 -25.47 -12.77
N SER A 106 6.78 -24.96 -11.55
CA SER A 106 7.83 -24.71 -10.55
C SER A 106 8.46 -26.01 -10.04
N LEU A 107 7.67 -27.09 -9.94
CA LEU A 107 8.17 -28.42 -9.55
C LEU A 107 9.01 -29.08 -10.66
N ALA A 108 8.71 -28.80 -11.93
CA ALA A 108 9.48 -29.30 -13.08
C ALA A 108 10.82 -28.57 -13.32
N SER A 109 11.03 -27.36 -12.75
CA SER A 109 12.31 -26.65 -12.81
C SER A 109 13.33 -27.13 -11.77
N ALA A 110 12.97 -28.12 -10.95
CA ALA A 110 13.85 -28.70 -9.96
C ALA A 110 14.82 -29.74 -10.56
N ARG A 111 15.82 -29.29 -11.35
CA ARG A 111 17.07 -30.06 -11.52
C ARG A 111 18.27 -29.21 -11.95
N GLU A 112 18.73 -28.36 -11.04
CA GLU A 112 20.14 -28.30 -10.59
C GLU A 112 20.28 -27.08 -9.66
N PRO A 113 20.50 -27.28 -8.35
CA PRO A 113 20.74 -26.17 -7.45
C PRO A 113 22.14 -25.59 -7.73
N ARG A 114 22.20 -24.49 -8.48
CA ARG A 114 23.40 -23.64 -8.52
C ARG A 114 23.47 -22.90 -7.19
N LEU A 115 24.16 -23.50 -6.22
CA LEU A 115 24.47 -22.89 -4.95
C LEU A 115 25.35 -21.66 -5.22
N PRO A 116 24.90 -20.42 -4.94
CA PRO A 116 25.77 -19.26 -4.99
C PRO A 116 26.80 -19.37 -3.85
N SER A 117 28.06 -19.05 -4.11
CA SER A 117 29.21 -19.18 -3.19
C SER A 117 29.15 -18.31 -1.91
N SER A 118 27.97 -17.79 -1.55
CA SER A 118 27.74 -16.88 -0.41
C SER A 118 27.04 -17.54 0.78
N MET A 119 26.84 -18.86 0.79
CA MET A 119 26.08 -19.60 1.83
C MET A 119 26.91 -20.50 2.76
N THR A 120 28.22 -20.27 2.87
CA THR A 120 29.15 -21.00 3.78
C THR A 120 28.90 -20.76 5.28
N GLY A 121 27.78 -20.14 5.65
CA GLY A 121 27.42 -19.82 7.04
C GLY A 121 26.30 -20.70 7.62
N LEU A 122 25.72 -21.59 6.83
CA LEU A 122 24.65 -22.49 7.30
C LEU A 122 25.16 -23.84 7.84
N GLU A 123 26.46 -24.09 7.74
CA GLU A 123 27.17 -25.26 8.27
C GLU A 123 26.98 -25.42 9.80
N ASN A 124 26.70 -24.31 10.50
CA ASN A 124 26.54 -24.25 11.95
C ASN A 124 25.09 -24.48 12.45
N PHE A 125 24.12 -24.67 11.55
CA PHE A 125 22.72 -24.96 11.92
C PHE A 125 22.38 -26.45 11.74
N THR A 126 23.37 -27.34 11.89
CA THR A 126 23.11 -28.77 12.03
C THR A 126 22.37 -29.02 13.33
N LEU A 127 21.12 -29.44 13.21
CA LEU A 127 20.26 -30.01 14.24
C LEU A 127 21.10 -30.93 15.15
N THR A 128 21.52 -30.40 16.31
CA THR A 128 22.06 -31.24 17.38
C THR A 128 20.90 -32.11 17.85
N ASP A 129 20.99 -33.40 17.56
CA ASP A 129 20.17 -34.44 18.15
C ASP A 129 20.22 -34.28 19.67
N ALA A 130 19.18 -33.69 20.25
CA ALA A 130 19.06 -33.41 21.68
C ALA A 130 18.63 -34.66 22.45
N SER A 131 19.20 -35.81 22.11
CA SER A 131 18.91 -37.09 22.76
C SER A 131 19.84 -37.39 23.94
N ASP A 132 20.73 -36.47 24.33
CA ASP A 132 21.67 -36.65 25.46
C ASP A 132 21.73 -35.43 26.41
N ARG A 133 20.61 -34.73 26.61
CA ARG A 133 20.43 -33.88 27.81
C ARG A 133 19.47 -34.57 28.75
N GLY A 134 20.01 -35.32 29.68
CA GLY A 134 19.32 -35.56 30.95
C GLY A 134 19.13 -34.21 31.65
N GLU A 135 17.89 -33.70 31.67
CA GLU A 135 17.31 -32.90 32.74
C GLU A 135 15.84 -32.52 32.39
N ASP A 136 14.98 -32.58 33.40
CA ASP A 136 13.52 -32.53 33.45
C ASP A 136 12.82 -31.56 32.46
N PRO A 137 11.77 -31.97 31.70
CA PRO A 137 11.04 -31.09 30.78
C PRO A 137 10.09 -30.10 31.48
N ARG A 138 10.17 -29.95 32.80
CA ARG A 138 9.32 -29.03 33.56
C ARG A 138 10.18 -27.99 34.25
N GLY A 139 10.53 -26.94 33.51
CA GLY A 139 10.68 -25.62 34.14
C GLY A 139 9.41 -25.34 34.98
N PRO A 140 9.51 -24.57 36.07
CA PRO A 140 8.38 -24.39 36.99
C PRO A 140 7.16 -23.96 36.17
N ALA A 141 6.09 -24.75 36.25
CA ALA A 141 4.85 -24.46 35.54
C ALA A 141 4.45 -23.03 35.88
N LEU A 142 4.55 -22.14 34.89
CA LEU A 142 4.18 -20.74 35.06
C LEU A 142 2.68 -20.71 35.33
N ASP A 143 2.30 -20.27 36.53
CA ASP A 143 0.91 -20.23 36.96
C ASP A 143 0.13 -19.19 36.13
N PRO A 144 -0.86 -19.60 35.31
CA PRO A 144 -1.63 -18.68 34.48
C PRO A 144 -2.43 -17.66 35.29
N ASP A 145 -2.74 -17.93 36.56
CA ASP A 145 -3.48 -17.00 37.43
C ASP A 145 -2.57 -15.90 38.01
N ALA A 146 -1.25 -16.12 38.06
CA ALA A 146 -0.27 -15.09 38.43
C ALA A 146 -0.08 -14.02 37.34
N LEU A 147 -0.43 -14.31 36.08
CA LEU A 147 -0.40 -13.35 34.98
C LEU A 147 -1.56 -12.34 35.03
N PHE A 148 -2.66 -12.68 35.70
CA PHE A 148 -3.85 -11.82 35.79
C PHE A 148 -4.04 -11.18 37.16
N ASN A 149 -3.40 -11.69 38.21
CA ASN A 149 -3.35 -11.02 39.51
C ASN A 149 -2.19 -10.01 39.57
N LEU A 150 -2.30 -8.95 38.78
CA LEU A 150 -1.51 -7.73 38.94
C LEU A 150 -1.75 -7.20 40.37
N PRO A 151 -0.74 -6.69 41.10
CA PRO A 151 -1.01 -5.96 42.33
C PRO A 151 -1.96 -4.82 41.98
N ARG A 152 -3.16 -4.80 42.58
CA ARG A 152 -3.92 -3.56 42.69
C ARG A 152 -2.96 -2.56 43.31
N GLY A 153 -2.63 -1.51 42.57
CA GLY A 153 -1.84 -0.42 43.11
C GLY A 153 -2.62 0.19 44.27
N GLU A 154 -2.31 -0.24 45.47
CA GLU A 154 -2.53 0.52 46.69
C GLU A 154 -1.26 1.33 46.93
N ALA A 155 -1.34 2.59 46.51
CA ALA A 155 -0.77 3.69 47.27
C ALA A 155 -1.81 4.81 47.16
N ASP A 156 -2.78 4.77 48.07
CA ASP A 156 -3.43 5.96 48.58
C ASP A 156 -2.32 6.89 49.10
N GLU A 157 -2.13 8.03 48.45
CA GLU A 157 -1.49 9.19 49.07
C GLU A 157 -2.36 10.40 48.72
N ASP A 158 -2.97 10.93 49.78
CA ASP A 158 -3.66 12.21 49.85
C ASP A 158 -2.75 13.35 49.34
N ASP A 159 -3.31 14.28 48.54
CA ASP A 159 -2.92 15.70 48.63
C ASP A 159 -3.97 16.60 47.92
N ASP A 160 -4.75 17.25 48.77
CA ASP A 160 -5.11 18.67 48.76
C ASP A 160 -5.85 19.33 47.57
N GLU A 161 -7.09 19.71 47.90
CA GLU A 161 -7.78 20.97 47.63
C GLU A 161 -7.18 21.93 46.59
N ASP A 162 -7.89 22.12 45.47
CA ASP A 162 -8.02 23.45 44.88
C ASP A 162 -9.45 23.66 44.35
N SER A 163 -10.27 24.20 45.25
CA SER A 163 -11.57 24.78 44.93
C SER A 163 -11.38 26.09 44.18
N LEU A 164 -11.38 26.06 42.84
CA LEU A 164 -11.52 27.27 42.03
C LEU A 164 -13.01 27.66 41.91
N ASP A 165 -13.42 28.61 42.76
CA ASP A 165 -14.76 29.22 42.87
C ASP A 165 -15.21 29.81 41.51
N PRO A 166 -16.42 29.50 40.99
CA PRO A 166 -16.91 30.01 39.71
C PRO A 166 -17.30 31.50 39.68
N ARG A 167 -16.96 32.31 40.70
CA ARG A 167 -17.47 33.68 40.85
C ARG A 167 -16.69 34.82 40.20
N ASP A 168 -15.65 34.53 39.42
CA ASP A 168 -14.92 35.57 38.67
C ASP A 168 -15.56 35.88 37.29
N ARG A 169 -16.89 36.01 37.28
CA ARG A 169 -17.62 36.68 36.19
C ARG A 169 -18.42 37.85 36.78
N ARG A 170 -17.80 39.02 36.81
CA ARG A 170 -18.50 40.29 36.84
C ARG A 170 -17.78 41.32 36.00
#